data_AF-A0AAW7CLA9-F1
#
_entry.id   AF-A0AAW7CLA9-F1
#
_cell.length_a   1.000
_cell.length_b   1.000
_cell.length_c   1.000
_cell.angle_alpha   90.00
_cell.angle_beta   90.00
_cell.angle_gamma   90.00
#
_symmetry.space_group_name_H-M   'P 1'
#
loop_
_entity.id
_entity.type
_entity.pdbx_description
1 polymer ?
#
loop_
_entity_poly.entity_id
_entity_poly.type
_entity_poly.pdbx_seq_one_letter_code
_entity_poly.pdbx_strand_id
1 'polypeptide(L)'
;MYRFGYYVVTVILWLLGGKIKKENKEKIPVAPFVVVCTHQTWLDIIYLAIAIWPVQIHYMAKQELFSKKWLKWLFTKLHAFPVNRENPGPSSIKIPMKLLKEGKVVGIFPSGTRKSEHVSLKRGAVTIALKANVPLVPAIYEGPKTLKEVIARKPKRVRFGDPIRLADGKKGTKEEIENTIVLLQDTFETLKKQ
;
A
#
# COMPACT_ATOMS: atom_id res chain seq x y z
N MET A 1 -19.31 -6.18 2.27
CA MET A 1 -19.18 -4.84 2.87
C MET A 1 -18.12 -3.99 2.20
N TYR A 2 -16.89 -4.50 2.00
CA TYR A 2 -15.81 -3.78 1.30
C TYR A 2 -16.24 -3.27 -0.08
N ARG A 3 -16.86 -4.11 -0.92
CA ARG A 3 -17.39 -3.71 -2.25
C ARG A 3 -18.45 -2.59 -2.18
N PHE A 4 -19.34 -2.65 -1.20
CA PHE A 4 -20.36 -1.61 -1.00
C PHE A 4 -19.71 -0.29 -0.56
N GLY A 5 -18.85 -0.33 0.45
CA GLY A 5 -18.09 0.84 0.92
C GLY A 5 -17.23 1.45 -0.18
N TYR A 6 -16.59 0.61 -0.99
CA TYR A 6 -15.86 1.03 -2.19
C TYR A 6 -16.73 1.88 -3.12
N TYR A 7 -17.91 1.39 -3.51
CA TYR A 7 -18.78 2.12 -4.44
C TYR A 7 -19.28 3.43 -3.84
N VAL A 8 -19.72 3.40 -2.58
CA VAL A 8 -20.17 4.61 -1.87
C VAL A 8 -19.06 5.66 -1.80
N VAL A 9 -17.87 5.29 -1.33
CA VAL A 9 -16.73 6.22 -1.21
C VAL A 9 -16.27 6.72 -2.59
N THR A 10 -16.23 5.85 -3.60
CA THR A 10 -15.86 6.24 -4.97
C THR A 10 -16.82 7.26 -5.54
N VAL A 11 -18.13 7.05 -5.39
CA VAL A 11 -19.16 7.98 -5.87
C VAL A 11 -19.06 9.31 -5.12
N ILE A 12 -18.93 9.29 -3.79
CA ILE A 12 -18.80 10.51 -2.99
C ILE A 12 -17.56 11.32 -3.42
N LEU A 13 -16.38 10.69 -3.49
CA LEU A 13 -15.16 11.39 -3.88
C LEU A 13 -15.18 11.85 -5.34
N TRP A 14 -15.86 11.11 -6.21
CA TRP A 14 -16.08 11.51 -7.59
C TRP A 14 -16.99 12.74 -7.69
N LEU A 15 -18.09 12.79 -6.94
CA LEU A 15 -19.01 13.94 -6.89
C LEU A 15 -18.32 15.17 -6.30
N LEU A 16 -17.57 15.00 -5.20
CA LEU A 16 -16.89 16.10 -4.53
C LEU A 16 -15.71 16.65 -5.34
N GLY A 17 -14.87 15.76 -5.88
CA GLY A 17 -13.56 16.17 -6.43
C GLY A 17 -13.27 15.73 -7.86
N GLY A 18 -14.20 15.09 -8.56
CA GLY A 18 -14.02 14.58 -9.91
C GLY A 18 -13.30 13.24 -10.00
N LYS A 19 -13.03 12.76 -11.23
CA LYS A 19 -12.36 11.46 -11.46
C LYS A 19 -10.89 11.49 -11.03
N ILE A 20 -10.38 10.33 -10.63
CA ILE A 20 -8.94 10.11 -10.44
C ILE A 20 -8.34 9.52 -11.72
N LYS A 21 -7.17 10.01 -12.12
CA LYS A 21 -6.41 9.41 -13.22
C LYS A 21 -5.70 8.15 -12.73
N LYS A 22 -5.87 7.04 -13.45
CA LYS A 22 -5.26 5.74 -13.13
C LYS A 22 -4.24 5.47 -14.23
N GLU A 23 -2.96 5.44 -13.88
CA GLU A 23 -1.88 5.28 -14.84
C GLU A 23 -1.18 3.94 -14.61
N ASN A 24 -0.82 3.28 -15.71
CA ASN A 24 -0.12 2.00 -15.74
C ASN A 24 -0.85 0.84 -15.04
N LYS A 25 -2.19 0.80 -15.12
CA LYS A 25 -2.99 -0.21 -14.42
C LYS A 25 -2.72 -1.63 -14.94
N GLU A 26 -2.37 -1.74 -16.21
CA GLU A 26 -1.99 -2.96 -16.90
C GLU A 26 -0.72 -3.62 -16.33
N LYS A 27 0.12 -2.88 -15.59
CA LYS A 27 1.31 -3.42 -14.92
C LYS A 27 0.99 -4.22 -13.66
N ILE A 28 -0.24 -4.13 -13.15
CA ILE A 28 -0.64 -4.82 -11.92
C ILE A 28 -0.76 -6.32 -12.20
N PRO A 29 0.01 -7.18 -11.50
CA PRO A 29 -0.05 -8.62 -11.70
C PRO A 29 -1.33 -9.19 -11.09
N VAL A 30 -1.65 -10.44 -11.44
CA VAL A 30 -2.69 -11.19 -10.75
C VAL A 30 -2.25 -11.43 -9.30
N ALA A 31 -3.19 -11.33 -8.36
CA ALA A 31 -2.93 -11.62 -6.95
C ALA A 31 -2.41 -13.06 -6.76
N PRO A 32 -1.53 -13.32 -5.76
CA PRO A 32 -1.11 -12.42 -4.69
C PRO A 32 0.11 -11.54 -5.06
N PHE A 33 0.16 -10.35 -4.46
CA PHE A 33 1.33 -9.45 -4.51
C PHE A 33 1.31 -8.47 -3.32
N VAL A 34 2.44 -7.81 -3.10
CA VAL A 34 2.56 -6.71 -2.14
C VAL A 34 2.58 -5.39 -2.91
N VAL A 35 1.65 -4.48 -2.63
CA VAL A 35 1.70 -3.11 -3.18
C VAL A 35 2.33 -2.17 -2.17
N VAL A 36 3.33 -1.40 -2.60
CA VAL A 36 4.00 -0.39 -1.78
C VAL A 36 3.72 0.98 -2.35
N CYS A 37 3.05 1.82 -1.58
CA CYS A 37 2.65 3.15 -2.05
C CYS A 37 3.22 4.26 -1.18
N THR A 38 3.66 5.37 -1.80
CA THR A 38 4.04 6.57 -1.07
C THR A 38 2.90 7.05 -0.16
N HIS A 39 3.20 7.45 1.08
CA HIS A 39 2.22 8.04 1.99
C HIS A 39 2.43 9.54 2.14
N GLN A 40 1.40 10.33 1.89
CA GLN A 40 1.32 11.75 2.15
C GLN A 40 0.16 12.09 3.09
N THR A 41 -0.93 11.31 3.04
CA THR A 41 -2.17 11.58 3.78
C THR A 41 -3.06 10.35 3.76
N TRP A 42 -4.05 10.23 4.64
CA TRP A 42 -5.02 9.12 4.59
C TRP A 42 -5.78 9.00 3.24
N LEU A 43 -5.81 10.07 2.42
CA LEU A 43 -6.41 10.02 1.09
C LEU A 43 -5.68 9.09 0.13
N ASP A 44 -4.36 8.90 0.26
CA ASP A 44 -3.62 7.98 -0.62
C ASP A 44 -4.07 6.52 -0.45
N ILE A 45 -4.40 6.10 0.78
CA ILE A 45 -4.96 4.79 1.09
C ILE A 45 -6.24 4.57 0.29
N ILE A 46 -7.13 5.56 0.31
CA ILE A 46 -8.42 5.46 -0.37
C ILE A 46 -8.25 5.52 -1.89
N TYR A 47 -7.46 6.46 -2.39
CA TYR A 47 -7.26 6.61 -3.84
C TYR A 47 -6.50 5.43 -4.45
N LEU A 48 -5.57 4.80 -3.71
CA LEU A 48 -4.95 3.56 -4.13
C LEU A 48 -5.98 2.43 -4.25
N ALA A 49 -6.87 2.28 -3.27
CA ALA A 49 -7.96 1.30 -3.33
C ALA A 49 -8.89 1.54 -4.54
N ILE A 50 -9.21 2.81 -4.83
CA ILE A 50 -10.00 3.23 -6.00
C ILE A 50 -9.28 2.92 -7.32
N ALA A 51 -7.97 3.15 -7.37
CA ALA A 51 -7.17 2.96 -8.57
C ALA A 51 -7.01 1.48 -8.93
N ILE A 52 -6.78 0.62 -7.93
CA ILE A 52 -6.45 -0.79 -8.14
C ILE A 52 -7.69 -1.70 -8.36
N TRP A 53 -8.89 -1.20 -8.07
CA TRP A 53 -10.14 -1.98 -8.18
C TRP A 53 -10.26 -2.68 -9.55
N PRO A 54 -10.68 -3.98 -9.60
CA PRO A 54 -11.40 -4.75 -8.57
C PRO A 54 -10.54 -5.46 -7.51
N VAL A 55 -9.22 -5.30 -7.55
CA VAL A 55 -8.32 -5.93 -6.57
C VAL A 55 -8.53 -5.32 -5.18
N GLN A 56 -8.69 -6.16 -4.16
CA GLN A 56 -8.91 -5.72 -2.78
C GLN A 56 -7.61 -5.75 -1.99
N ILE A 57 -7.22 -4.60 -1.45
CA ILE A 57 -5.97 -4.46 -0.70
C ILE A 57 -6.25 -4.65 0.79
N HIS A 58 -5.40 -5.44 1.45
CA HIS A 58 -5.37 -5.58 2.90
C HIS A 58 -4.25 -4.71 3.47
N TYR A 59 -4.60 -3.67 4.21
CA TYR A 59 -3.65 -2.64 4.63
C TYR A 59 -3.02 -2.95 5.98
N MET A 60 -1.70 -2.82 6.06
CA MET A 60 -0.99 -2.83 7.32
C MET A 60 -1.18 -1.49 8.06
N ALA A 61 -1.80 -1.49 9.24
CA ALA A 61 -2.15 -0.28 10.01
C ALA A 61 -1.64 -0.34 11.45
N LYS A 62 -1.35 0.82 12.08
CA LYS A 62 -0.84 0.91 13.46
C LYS A 62 -1.80 0.21 14.43
N GLN A 63 -1.30 -0.64 15.31
CA GLN A 63 -2.14 -1.42 16.24
C GLN A 63 -3.02 -0.54 17.15
N GLU A 64 -2.58 0.66 17.46
CA GLU A 64 -3.27 1.67 18.28
C GLU A 64 -4.57 2.14 17.63
N LEU A 65 -4.66 2.09 16.29
CA LEU A 65 -5.90 2.36 15.55
C LEU A 65 -6.99 1.32 15.85
N PHE A 66 -6.63 0.16 16.42
CA PHE A 66 -7.55 -0.92 16.79
C PHE A 66 -7.87 -0.95 18.29
N SER A 67 -7.46 0.07 19.05
CA SER A 67 -7.69 0.15 20.50
C SER A 67 -9.18 0.28 20.88
N LYS A 68 -9.95 1.05 20.10
CA LYS A 68 -11.39 1.26 20.34
C LYS A 68 -12.23 0.25 19.55
N LYS A 69 -13.27 -0.34 20.16
CA LYS A 69 -14.14 -1.36 19.54
C LYS A 69 -14.72 -0.92 18.19
N TRP A 70 -15.20 0.32 18.08
CA TRP A 70 -15.80 0.86 16.85
C TRP A 70 -14.75 1.12 15.75
N LEU A 71 -13.56 1.63 16.11
CA LEU A 71 -12.46 1.81 15.16
C LEU A 71 -11.94 0.47 14.65
N LYS A 72 -11.76 -0.50 15.54
CA LYS A 72 -11.38 -1.87 15.19
C LYS A 72 -12.36 -2.46 14.17
N TRP A 73 -13.67 -2.34 14.44
CA TRP A 73 -14.70 -2.79 13.51
C TRP A 73 -14.58 -2.11 12.14
N LEU A 74 -14.43 -0.78 12.10
CA LEU A 74 -14.29 -0.01 10.87
C LEU A 74 -13.06 -0.45 10.05
N PHE A 75 -11.89 -0.47 10.68
CA PHE A 75 -10.63 -0.83 10.02
C PHE A 75 -10.63 -2.27 9.51
N THR A 76 -11.15 -3.22 10.30
CA THR A 76 -11.30 -4.62 9.85
C THR A 76 -12.22 -4.72 8.63
N LYS A 77 -13.31 -3.95 8.58
CA LYS A 77 -14.23 -3.93 7.43
C LYS A 77 -13.62 -3.29 6.17
N LEU A 78 -12.63 -2.41 6.35
CA LEU A 78 -11.79 -1.84 5.30
C LEU A 78 -10.56 -2.72 4.99
N HIS A 79 -10.54 -3.96 5.46
CA HIS A 79 -9.46 -4.93 5.26
C HIS A 79 -8.11 -4.50 5.84
N ALA A 80 -8.09 -3.55 6.79
CA ALA A 80 -6.89 -3.21 7.52
C ALA A 80 -6.64 -4.20 8.67
N PHE A 81 -5.36 -4.49 8.93
CA PHE A 81 -4.91 -5.36 10.02
C PHE A 81 -3.86 -4.65 10.89
N PRO A 82 -3.84 -4.93 12.21
CA PRO A 82 -2.93 -4.28 13.14
C PRO A 82 -1.50 -4.80 12.98
N VAL A 83 -0.52 -3.89 13.09
CA VAL A 83 0.90 -4.20 13.26
C VAL A 83 1.52 -3.29 14.31
N ASN A 84 2.48 -3.83 15.08
CA ASN A 84 3.33 -3.01 15.92
C ASN A 84 4.46 -2.41 15.05
N ARG A 85 4.34 -1.13 14.72
CA ARG A 85 5.36 -0.41 13.92
C ARG A 85 6.53 0.09 14.77
N GLU A 86 6.32 0.29 16.07
CA GLU A 86 7.35 0.80 16.99
C GLU A 86 8.36 -0.28 17.37
N ASN A 87 7.89 -1.51 17.56
CA ASN A 87 8.72 -2.67 17.80
C ASN A 87 8.34 -3.81 16.82
N PRO A 88 8.79 -3.73 15.55
CA PRO A 88 8.46 -4.71 14.53
C PRO A 88 9.16 -6.04 14.82
N GLY A 89 8.50 -6.91 15.57
CA GLY A 89 8.98 -8.27 15.85
C GLY A 89 8.59 -9.31 14.78
N PRO A 90 9.00 -10.58 14.94
CA PRO A 90 8.64 -11.68 14.04
C PRO A 90 7.12 -11.90 13.87
N SER A 91 6.32 -11.45 14.83
CA SER A 91 4.85 -11.48 14.77
C SER A 91 4.28 -10.55 13.69
N SER A 92 4.98 -9.46 13.36
CA SER A 92 4.52 -8.41 12.42
C SER A 92 4.37 -8.91 10.99
N ILE A 93 5.08 -9.98 10.63
CA ILE A 93 4.98 -10.60 9.30
C ILE A 93 3.95 -11.74 9.24
N LYS A 94 3.42 -12.23 10.38
CA LYS A 94 2.54 -13.41 10.38
C LYS A 94 1.24 -13.17 9.60
N ILE A 95 0.58 -12.04 9.84
CA ILE A 95 -0.68 -11.67 9.17
C ILE A 95 -0.48 -11.46 7.67
N PRO A 96 0.47 -10.63 7.20
CA PRO A 96 0.64 -10.44 5.75
C PRO A 96 1.05 -11.73 5.04
N MET A 97 1.89 -12.58 5.66
CA MET A 97 2.22 -13.90 5.11
C MET A 97 1.00 -14.81 4.97
N LYS A 98 0.10 -14.82 5.96
CA LYS A 98 -1.16 -15.57 5.89
C LYS A 98 -2.04 -15.07 4.73
N LEU A 99 -2.22 -13.75 4.62
CA LEU A 99 -3.04 -13.15 3.57
C LEU A 99 -2.50 -13.45 2.17
N LEU A 100 -1.18 -13.35 1.96
CA LEU A 100 -0.54 -13.66 0.68
C LEU A 100 -0.70 -15.14 0.31
N LYS A 101 -0.58 -16.05 1.29
CA LYS A 101 -0.86 -17.49 1.08
C LYS A 101 -2.32 -17.78 0.70
N GLU A 102 -3.25 -16.96 1.18
CA GLU A 102 -4.67 -17.02 0.80
C GLU A 102 -4.96 -16.35 -0.57
N GLY A 103 -3.93 -15.98 -1.34
CA GLY A 103 -4.08 -15.34 -2.65
C GLY A 103 -4.52 -13.87 -2.58
N LYS A 104 -4.39 -13.22 -1.42
CA LYS A 104 -4.81 -11.83 -1.22
C LYS A 104 -3.67 -10.85 -1.49
N VAL A 105 -4.01 -9.58 -1.66
CA VAL A 105 -3.04 -8.48 -1.83
C VAL A 105 -2.82 -7.75 -0.52
N VAL A 106 -1.56 -7.47 -0.21
CA VAL A 106 -1.16 -6.71 0.99
C VAL A 106 -0.67 -5.32 0.58
N GLY A 107 -1.20 -4.29 1.22
CA GLY A 107 -0.81 -2.89 1.00
C GLY A 107 0.04 -2.36 2.14
N ILE A 108 1.20 -1.81 1.80
CA ILE A 108 2.14 -1.23 2.77
C ILE A 108 2.47 0.19 2.33
N PHE A 109 2.33 1.12 3.28
CA PHE A 109 2.73 2.51 3.11
C PHE A 109 4.00 2.73 3.92
N PRO A 110 5.19 2.86 3.29
CA PRO A 110 6.43 3.09 3.97
C PRO A 110 6.52 4.56 4.38
N SER A 111 5.76 4.91 5.42
CA SER A 111 5.80 6.23 6.04
C SER A 111 5.86 6.12 7.55
N GLY A 112 6.91 6.68 8.12
CA GLY A 112 6.95 7.09 9.51
C GLY A 112 7.40 8.53 9.55
N THR A 113 7.05 9.29 10.58
CA THR A 113 7.57 10.67 10.71
C THR A 113 9.08 10.71 10.98
N ARG A 114 9.69 9.55 11.27
CA ARG A 114 11.10 9.37 11.55
C ARG A 114 11.81 8.60 10.42
N LYS A 115 13.02 9.05 10.06
CA LYS A 115 13.88 8.42 9.04
C LYS A 115 14.12 6.92 9.30
N SER A 116 14.22 6.51 10.57
CA SER A 116 14.39 5.10 10.97
C SER A 116 13.16 4.23 10.69
N GLU A 117 11.96 4.76 10.90
CA GLU A 117 10.70 4.05 10.67
C GLU A 117 10.44 3.88 9.16
N HIS A 118 10.77 4.89 8.35
CA HIS A 118 10.73 4.78 6.88
C HIS A 118 11.57 3.63 6.34
N VAL A 119 12.83 3.50 6.80
CA VAL A 119 13.74 2.43 6.36
C VAL A 119 13.22 1.07 6.83
N SER A 120 12.74 0.97 8.07
CA SER A 120 12.19 -0.26 8.64
C SER A 120 10.96 -0.76 7.88
N LEU A 121 10.02 0.12 7.53
CA LEU A 121 8.80 -0.25 6.80
C LEU A 121 9.08 -0.70 5.36
N LYS A 122 10.02 -0.04 4.66
CA LYS A 122 10.48 -0.50 3.33
C LYS A 122 11.12 -1.88 3.41
N ARG A 123 12.02 -2.08 4.38
CA ARG A 123 12.65 -3.38 4.63
C ARG A 123 11.60 -4.45 4.96
N GLY A 124 10.60 -4.11 5.75
CA GLY A 124 9.47 -4.99 6.06
C GLY A 124 8.68 -5.40 4.82
N ALA A 125 8.34 -4.44 3.94
CA ALA A 125 7.62 -4.72 2.70
C ALA A 125 8.40 -5.65 1.77
N VAL A 126 9.69 -5.37 1.55
CA VAL A 126 10.59 -6.20 0.75
C VAL A 126 10.72 -7.60 1.36
N THR A 127 10.92 -7.68 2.69
CA THR A 127 11.04 -8.97 3.39
C THR A 127 9.78 -9.81 3.27
N ILE A 128 8.60 -9.19 3.36
CA ILE A 128 7.31 -9.87 3.22
C ILE A 128 7.16 -10.42 1.80
N ALA A 129 7.42 -9.60 0.77
CA ALA A 129 7.33 -10.03 -0.63
C ALA A 129 8.30 -11.17 -0.93
N LEU A 130 9.54 -11.08 -0.44
CA LEU A 130 10.57 -12.09 -0.63
C LEU A 130 10.19 -13.41 0.02
N LYS A 131 9.79 -13.37 1.31
CA LYS A 131 9.42 -14.58 2.05
C LYS A 131 8.17 -15.25 1.51
N ALA A 132 7.24 -14.47 0.96
CA ALA A 132 6.03 -15.00 0.35
C ALA A 132 6.23 -15.45 -1.11
N ASN A 133 7.40 -15.18 -1.70
CA ASN A 133 7.70 -15.35 -3.12
C ASN A 133 6.63 -14.72 -4.03
N VAL A 134 6.31 -13.45 -3.78
CA VAL A 134 5.31 -12.70 -4.55
C VAL A 134 5.90 -11.41 -5.10
N PRO A 135 5.37 -10.86 -6.21
CA PRO A 135 5.83 -9.58 -6.74
C PRO A 135 5.62 -8.42 -5.76
N LEU A 136 6.55 -7.47 -5.80
CA LEU A 136 6.45 -6.18 -5.13
C LEU A 136 6.06 -5.10 -6.15
N VAL A 137 4.89 -4.49 -6.00
CA VAL A 137 4.35 -3.51 -6.95
C VAL A 137 4.48 -2.10 -6.37
N PRO A 138 5.38 -1.25 -6.90
CA PRO A 138 5.45 0.15 -6.50
C PRO A 138 4.26 0.93 -7.03
N ALA A 139 3.72 1.82 -6.20
CA ALA A 139 2.70 2.79 -6.58
C ALA A 139 3.02 4.17 -6.00
N ILE A 140 2.57 5.21 -6.67
CA ILE A 140 2.58 6.57 -6.12
C ILE A 140 1.19 7.18 -6.16
N TYR A 141 0.90 8.04 -5.20
CA TYR A 141 -0.24 8.92 -5.21
C TYR A 141 0.23 10.36 -5.30
N GLU A 142 -0.31 11.08 -6.27
CA GLU A 142 -0.10 12.52 -6.41
C GLU A 142 -1.46 13.20 -6.50
N GLY A 143 -1.72 14.14 -5.60
CA GLY A 143 -2.97 14.87 -5.60
C GLY A 143 -3.25 15.60 -4.29
N PRO A 144 -4.53 15.91 -4.02
CA PRO A 144 -5.00 16.55 -2.81
C PRO A 144 -4.47 15.88 -1.54
N LYS A 145 -3.98 16.70 -0.61
CA LYS A 145 -3.60 16.27 0.74
C LYS A 145 -4.72 16.48 1.74
N THR A 146 -5.68 17.34 1.41
CA THR A 146 -6.83 17.71 2.26
C THR A 146 -8.16 17.61 1.51
N LEU A 147 -9.27 17.51 2.25
CA LEU A 147 -10.61 17.50 1.64
C LEU A 147 -10.96 18.81 0.92
N LYS A 148 -10.46 19.96 1.39
CA LYS A 148 -10.66 21.26 0.71
C LYS A 148 -10.08 21.22 -0.70
N GLU A 149 -8.91 20.63 -0.86
CA GLU A 149 -8.26 20.47 -2.16
C GLU A 149 -8.98 19.45 -3.06
N VAL A 150 -9.59 18.41 -2.46
CA VAL A 150 -10.47 17.49 -3.19
C VAL A 150 -11.68 18.26 -3.73
N ILE A 151 -12.35 19.05 -2.90
CA ILE A 151 -13.53 19.85 -3.29
C ILE A 151 -13.15 20.92 -4.33
N ALA A 152 -11.96 21.49 -4.24
CA ALA A 152 -11.39 22.39 -5.25
C ALA A 152 -11.01 21.68 -6.56
N ARG A 153 -11.30 20.38 -6.69
CA ARG A 153 -11.06 19.55 -7.88
C ARG A 153 -9.61 19.59 -8.37
N LYS A 154 -8.64 19.70 -7.46
CA LYS A 154 -7.22 19.63 -7.84
C LYS A 154 -6.93 18.29 -8.54
N PRO A 155 -6.03 18.27 -9.54
CA PRO A 155 -5.65 17.05 -10.23
C PRO A 155 -5.17 15.97 -9.26
N LYS A 156 -5.56 14.73 -9.53
CA LYS A 156 -5.19 13.58 -8.72
C LYS A 156 -4.98 12.34 -9.57
N ARG A 157 -3.92 11.60 -9.26
CA ARG A 157 -3.52 10.41 -9.99
C ARG A 157 -2.89 9.38 -9.06
N VAL A 158 -3.07 8.12 -9.44
CA VAL A 158 -2.29 7.00 -8.93
C VAL A 158 -1.60 6.36 -10.12
N ARG A 159 -0.29 6.13 -9.97
CA ARG A 159 0.55 5.52 -11.00
C ARG A 159 1.22 4.28 -10.43
N PHE A 160 1.14 3.18 -11.18
CA PHE A 160 1.80 1.93 -10.83
C PHE A 160 3.13 1.79 -11.59
N GLY A 161 4.15 1.27 -10.92
CA GLY A 161 5.41 0.89 -11.56
C GLY A 161 5.44 -0.59 -11.91
N ASP A 162 6.52 -1.01 -12.57
CA ASP A 162 6.71 -2.40 -12.96
C ASP A 162 6.87 -3.29 -11.71
N PRO A 163 6.24 -4.49 -11.68
CA PRO A 163 6.39 -5.41 -10.56
C PRO A 163 7.84 -5.88 -10.42
N ILE A 164 8.41 -5.68 -9.24
CA ILE A 164 9.73 -6.17 -8.89
C ILE A 164 9.57 -7.61 -8.40
N ARG A 165 10.08 -8.56 -9.19
CA ARG A 165 10.20 -9.97 -8.77
C ARG A 165 11.56 -10.18 -8.09
N LEU A 166 11.51 -10.81 -6.93
CA LEU A 166 12.69 -11.13 -6.14
C LEU A 166 13.13 -12.53 -6.54
N ALA A 167 14.43 -12.74 -6.79
CA ALA A 167 14.93 -13.98 -7.36
C ALA A 167 14.49 -15.21 -6.56
N ASP A 168 14.08 -16.26 -7.28
CA ASP A 168 13.63 -17.52 -6.68
C ASP A 168 14.78 -18.19 -5.92
N GLY A 169 14.54 -18.48 -4.64
CA GLY A 169 15.27 -19.55 -3.96
C GLY A 169 16.67 -19.20 -3.46
N LYS A 170 16.74 -18.36 -2.42
CA LYS A 170 17.54 -18.54 -1.20
C LYS A 170 17.11 -17.45 -0.23
N LYS A 171 17.30 -17.66 1.08
CA LYS A 171 16.99 -16.66 2.11
C LYS A 171 17.54 -15.31 1.66
N GLY A 172 16.64 -14.38 1.31
CA GLY A 172 17.00 -13.10 0.72
C GLY A 172 18.18 -12.51 1.47
N THR A 173 19.33 -12.40 0.81
CA THR A 173 20.53 -11.92 1.49
C THR A 173 20.26 -10.49 1.96
N LYS A 174 20.96 -10.03 3.01
CA LYS A 174 20.81 -8.63 3.45
C LYS A 174 21.05 -7.67 2.28
N GLU A 175 21.97 -8.02 1.40
CA GLU A 175 22.32 -7.31 0.18
C GLU A 175 21.17 -7.28 -0.84
N GLU A 176 20.52 -8.42 -1.12
CA GLU A 176 19.34 -8.45 -2.02
C GLU A 176 18.19 -7.57 -1.51
N ILE A 177 17.94 -7.61 -0.20
CA ILE A 177 16.93 -6.76 0.42
C ILE A 177 17.29 -5.29 0.25
N GLU A 178 18.56 -4.92 0.45
CA GLU A 178 19.05 -3.54 0.31
C GLU A 178 18.99 -3.06 -1.14
N ASN A 179 19.44 -3.88 -2.10
CA ASN A 179 19.35 -3.60 -3.53
C ASN A 179 17.89 -3.40 -3.96
N THR A 180 16.97 -4.21 -3.45
CA THR A 180 15.53 -4.05 -3.71
C THR A 180 14.99 -2.74 -3.13
N ILE A 181 15.43 -2.35 -1.93
CA ILE A 181 14.99 -1.08 -1.32
C ILE A 181 15.48 0.11 -2.15
N VAL A 182 16.72 0.06 -2.65
CA VAL A 182 17.27 1.08 -3.54
C VAL A 182 16.47 1.13 -4.85
N LEU A 183 16.28 -0.01 -5.51
CA LEU A 183 15.46 -0.12 -6.72
C LEU A 183 14.04 0.42 -6.52
N LEU A 184 13.40 0.08 -5.40
CA LEU A 184 12.08 0.58 -5.04
C LEU A 184 12.07 2.11 -4.89
N GLN A 185 13.11 2.68 -4.28
CA GLN A 185 13.26 4.12 -4.13
C GLN A 185 13.46 4.82 -5.49
N ASP A 186 14.33 4.28 -6.33
CA ASP A 186 14.58 4.82 -7.67
C ASP A 186 13.34 4.72 -8.56
N THR A 187 12.57 3.65 -8.41
CA THR A 187 11.28 3.50 -9.07
C THR A 187 10.31 4.59 -8.61
N PHE A 188 10.23 4.90 -7.32
CA PHE A 188 9.39 6.01 -6.84
C PHE A 188 9.82 7.36 -7.40
N GLU A 189 11.13 7.65 -7.48
CA GLU A 189 11.61 8.92 -8.03
C GLU A 189 11.35 9.01 -9.54
N THR A 190 11.52 7.92 -10.28
CA THR A 190 11.18 7.84 -11.70
C THR A 190 9.69 8.05 -11.91
N LEU A 191 8.85 7.37 -11.11
CA LEU A 191 7.41 7.54 -11.17
C LEU A 191 6.96 8.94 -10.78
N LYS A 192 7.70 9.75 -10.02
CA LYS A 192 7.29 11.15 -9.74
C LYS A 192 7.61 12.12 -10.88
N LYS A 193 8.56 11.77 -11.76
CA LYS A 193 9.05 12.66 -12.81
C LYS A 193 8.24 12.60 -14.12
N GLN A 194 7.39 11.59 -14.30
CA GLN A 194 6.53 11.44 -15.50
C GLN A 194 5.21 12.20 -15.35
#